data_AF-G9MK74-F1
#
_entry.id   AF-G9MK74-F1
#
_cell.length_a   1.000
_cell.length_b   1.000
_cell.length_c   1.000
_cell.angle_alpha   90.00
_cell.angle_beta   90.00
_cell.angle_gamma   90.00
#
_symmetry.space_group_name_H-M   'P 1'
#
loop_
_entity.id
_entity.type
_entity.pdbx_description
1 polymer ?
#
loop_
_entity_poly.entity_id
_entity_poly.type
_entity_poly.pdbx_seq_one_letter_code
_entity_poly.pdbx_strand_id
1 'polypeptide(L)' 'FNYIVKLPVLKEPIIKVKFNSIFIIVNRLIKITLFIPYIKGNTAEKLVYILQKYITVNHRLLKEIIFNRGSTFISKY' A
#
# COMPACT_ATOMS: atom_id res chain seq x y z
N PHE A 1 2.56 -7.73 11.92
CA PHE A 1 2.32 -7.88 10.46
C PHE A 1 2.84 -6.64 9.75
N ASN A 2 3.78 -6.75 8.80
CA ASN A 2 4.30 -5.60 8.05
C ASN A 2 3.52 -5.45 6.73
N TYR A 3 2.91 -4.30 6.50
CA TYR A 3 2.16 -4.02 5.26
C TYR A 3 3.06 -3.67 4.09
N ILE A 4 4.33 -3.33 4.34
CA ILE A 4 5.34 -3.16 3.29
C ILE A 4 6.41 -4.24 3.48
N VAL A 5 6.57 -5.10 2.47
CA VAL A 5 7.57 -6.17 2.46
C VAL A 5 8.64 -5.85 1.43
N LYS A 6 9.92 -5.92 1.81
CA LYS A 6 11.04 -5.75 0.89
C LYS A 6 11.09 -6.96 -0.05
N LEU A 7 11.35 -6.70 -1.32
CA LEU A 7 11.52 -7.74 -2.33
C LEU A 7 12.84 -7.55 -3.08
N PRO A 8 13.38 -8.61 -3.71
CA PRO A 8 14.33 -8.47 -4.80
C PRO A 8 13.79 -7.47 -5.83
N VAL A 9 14.68 -6.70 -6.45
CA VAL A 9 14.28 -5.64 -7.36
C VAL A 9 13.51 -6.24 -8.54
N LEU A 10 12.23 -5.89 -8.63
CA LEU A 10 11.34 -6.33 -9.69
C LEU A 10 11.21 -5.21 -10.71
N LYS A 11 11.63 -5.47 -11.95
CA LYS A 11 11.50 -4.53 -13.07
C LYS A 11 10.22 -4.86 -13.81
N GLU A 12 9.26 -3.94 -13.77
CA GLU A 12 8.00 -4.13 -14.46
C GLU A 12 8.20 -3.88 -15.97
N PRO A 13 7.82 -4.83 -16.85
CA PRO A 13 8.23 -4.81 -18.25
C PRO A 13 7.61 -3.66 -19.06
N ILE A 14 6.37 -3.27 -18.72
CA ILE A 14 5.60 -2.27 -19.46
C ILE A 14 6.06 -0.86 -19.10
N ILE A 15 6.17 -0.56 -17.80
CA ILE A 15 6.46 0.78 -17.28
C ILE A 15 7.97 1.01 -17.12
N LYS A 16 8.79 -0.05 -17.24
CA LYS A 16 10.26 -0.06 -17.03
C LYS A 16 10.72 0.44 -15.65
N VAL A 17 9.80 0.59 -14.70
CA VAL A 17 10.07 1.00 -13.32
C VAL A 17 10.56 -0.19 -12.50
N LYS A 18 11.49 0.07 -11.58
CA LYS A 18 12.02 -0.91 -10.64
C LYS A 18 11.34 -0.73 -9.28
N PHE A 19 10.64 -1.76 -8.83
CA PHE A 19 10.08 -1.85 -7.48
C PHE A 19 11.00 -2.67 -6.59
N ASN A 20 11.13 -2.28 -5.33
CA ASN A 20 11.98 -2.97 -4.35
C ASN A 20 11.16 -3.42 -3.13
N SER A 21 9.85 -3.26 -3.17
CA SER A 21 8.92 -3.61 -2.10
C SER A 21 7.52 -3.84 -2.67
N ILE A 22 6.67 -4.45 -1.86
CA ILE A 22 5.22 -4.56 -2.11
C ILE A 22 4.47 -3.95 -0.93
N PHE A 23 3.39 -3.25 -1.23
CA PHE A 23 2.40 -2.79 -0.27
C PHE A 23 1.20 -3.73 -0.27
N ILE A 24 0.83 -4.20 0.91
CA ILE A 24 -0.19 -5.23 1.12
C ILE A 24 -1.41 -4.57 1.75
N ILE A 25 -2.56 -4.68 1.11
CA ILE A 25 -3.85 -4.23 1.64
C ILE A 25 -4.72 -5.46 1.85
N VAL A 26 -5.24 -5.64 3.06
CA VAL A 26 -6.11 -6.77 3.40
C VAL A 26 -7.49 -6.23 3.75
N ASN A 27 -8.50 -6.60 2.97
CA ASN A 27 -9.89 -6.42 3.37
C ASN A 27 -10.32 -7.62 4.23
N ARG A 28 -10.51 -7.39 5.53
CA ARG A 28 -10.89 -8.43 6.50
C ARG A 28 -12.32 -8.94 6.32
N LEU A 29 -13.23 -8.12 5.79
CA LEU A 29 -14.64 -8.48 5.62
C LEU A 29 -14.82 -9.45 4.46
N ILE A 30 -14.23 -9.15 3.31
CA ILE A 30 -14.38 -9.94 2.08
C ILE A 30 -13.25 -10.98 1.94
N LYS A 31 -12.26 -10.95 2.83
CA LYS A 31 -11.07 -11.83 2.81
C LYS A 31 -10.24 -11.71 1.52
N ILE A 32 -10.23 -10.52 0.92
CA ILE A 32 -9.42 -10.22 -0.26
C ILE A 32 -8.12 -9.54 0.17
N THR A 33 -7.01 -9.94 -0.45
CA THR A 33 -5.70 -9.31 -0.27
C THR A 33 -5.20 -8.76 -1.59
N LEU A 34 -4.72 -7.52 -1.57
CA LEU A 34 -4.07 -6.89 -2.70
C LEU A 34 -2.60 -6.65 -2.45
N PHE A 35 -1.81 -6.88 -3.50
CA PHE A 35 -0.38 -6.67 -3.53
C PHE A 35 -0.08 -5.59 -4.57
N ILE A 36 0.39 -4.44 -4.11
CA ILE A 36 0.69 -3.29 -4.95
C ILE A 36 2.21 -3.11 -5.00
N PRO A 37 2.85 -3.16 -6.18
CA PRO A 37 4.28 -2.86 -6.31
C PRO A 37 4.60 -1.48 -5.73
N TYR A 38 5.68 -1.40 -4.95
CA TYR A 38 6.04 -0.19 -4.21
C TYR A 38 7.54 0.07 -4.25
N ILE A 39 7.90 1.35 -4.35
CA ILE A 39 9.28 1.82 -4.23
C ILE A 39 9.45 2.36 -2.81
N LYS A 40 10.27 1.67 -2.02
CA LYS A 40 10.63 2.05 -0.67
C LYS A 40 11.28 3.43 -0.67
N GLY A 41 10.68 4.36 0.08
CA GLY A 41 11.09 5.78 0.12
C GLY A 41 10.04 6.74 -0.45
N ASN A 42 8.96 6.24 -1.05
CA ASN A 42 7.81 7.08 -1.39
C ASN A 42 7.18 7.67 -0.11
N THR A 43 6.77 8.94 -0.18
CA THR A 43 6.13 9.67 0.92
C THR A 43 4.81 9.03 1.35
N ALA A 44 4.44 9.24 2.62
CA ALA A 44 3.17 8.77 3.18
C ALA A 44 1.96 9.23 2.35
N GLU A 45 2.02 10.42 1.76
CA GLU A 45 1.01 10.98 0.87
C GLU A 45 0.69 10.08 -0.34
N LYS A 46 1.71 9.53 -0.99
CA LYS A 46 1.50 8.61 -2.13
C LYS A 46 0.79 7.32 -1.68
N LEU A 47 1.08 6.84 -0.47
CA LEU A 47 0.40 5.68 0.09
C LEU A 47 -1.06 6.00 0.41
N VAL A 48 -1.34 7.16 0.99
CA VAL A 48 -2.71 7.64 1.26
C VAL A 48 -3.50 7.78 -0.04
N TYR A 49 -2.90 8.33 -1.09
CA TYR A 49 -3.54 8.44 -2.40
C TYR A 49 -3.91 7.07 -2.99
N ILE A 50 -2.99 6.10 -2.94
CA ILE A 50 -3.24 4.73 -3.41
C ILE A 50 -4.37 4.08 -2.61
N LEU A 51 -4.36 4.25 -1.28
CA LEU A 51 -5.40 3.75 -0.40
C LEU A 51 -6.75 4.39 -0.70
N GLN A 52 -6.82 5.72 -0.80
CA GLN A 52 -8.05 6.44 -1.09
C GLN A 52 -8.62 6.02 -2.45
N LYS A 53 -7.78 5.91 -3.48
CA LYS A 53 -8.20 5.41 -4.80
C LYS A 53 -8.74 3.98 -4.71
N TYR A 54 -8.06 3.10 -3.98
CA TYR A 54 -8.50 1.72 -3.80
C TYR A 54 -9.85 1.65 -3.09
N ILE A 55 -10.01 2.41 -2.00
CA ILE A 55 -11.23 2.49 -1.20
C ILE A 55 -12.38 3.01 -2.05
N THR A 56 -12.21 4.17 -2.70
CA THR A 56 -13.26 4.81 -3.50
C THR A 56 -13.73 3.93 -4.65
N VAL A 57 -12.84 3.17 -5.27
CA VAL A 57 -13.20 2.30 -6.41
C VAL A 57 -13.87 1.00 -5.97
N ASN A 58 -13.47 0.39 -4.85
CA ASN A 58 -13.91 -0.96 -4.49
C ASN A 58 -14.92 -1.03 -3.33
N HIS A 59 -15.03 0.02 -2.51
CA HIS A 59 -15.85 0.02 -1.32
C HIS A 59 -16.63 1.34 -1.19
N ARG A 60 -17.91 1.29 -0.81
CA ARG A 60 -18.54 2.45 -0.17
C ARG A 60 -17.74 2.74 1.10
N LEU A 61 -17.30 4.00 1.28
CA LEU A 61 -16.51 4.54 2.42
C LEU A 61 -16.17 3.53 3.53
N LEU A 62 -14.90 3.14 3.63
CA LEU A 62 -14.42 2.32 4.76
C LEU A 62 -14.71 3.06 6.08
N LYS A 63 -15.33 2.36 7.03
CA LYS A 63 -15.57 2.90 8.38
C LYS A 63 -14.30 3.04 9.20
N GLU A 64 -13.30 2.18 8.96
CA GLU A 64 -12.07 2.14 9.76
C GLU A 64 -10.91 1.57 8.94
N ILE A 65 -9.71 2.12 9.13
CA ILE A 65 -8.46 1.60 8.56
C ILE A 65 -7.47 1.37 9.70
N ILE A 66 -6.96 0.14 9.81
CA ILE A 66 -6.01 -0.24 10.85
C ILE A 66 -4.62 -0.37 10.21
N PHE A 67 -3.68 0.48 10.66
CA PHE A 67 -2.28 0.41 10.27
C PHE A 67 -1.41 -0.18 11.38
N ASN A 68 -0.35 -0.87 11.00
CA ASN A 68 0.76 -1.16 11.90
C ASN A 68 1.47 0.17 12.21
N ARG A 69 1.86 0.36 13.47
CA ARG A 69 2.61 1.52 14.00
C ARG A 69 4.03 1.70 13.41
N GLY A 70 4.26 1.32 12.16
CA GLY A 70 5.49 1.64 11.44
C GLY A 70 5.57 3.14 11.14
N SER A 71 6.78 3.68 11.11
CA SER A 71 7.04 5.12 10.90
C SER A 71 6.46 5.68 9.59
N THR A 72 6.16 4.83 8.61
CA THR A 72 5.61 5.23 7.30
C THR A 72 4.21 5.83 7.37
N PHE A 73 3.40 5.48 8.38
CA PHE A 73 2.03 5.97 8.55
C PHE A 73 1.85 6.89 9.78
N ILE A 74 2.91 7.11 10.54
CA ILE A 74 2.93 8.10 11.63
C ILE A 74 3.35 9.42 11.00
N SER A 75 2.43 10.10 10.31
CA SER A 75 2.62 11.51 9.97
C SER A 75 2.56 12.31 11.26
N LYS A 76 3.59 13.10 11.54
CA LYS A 76 3.67 14.03 12.68
C LYS A 76 3.34 15.45 12.24
N TYR A 77 2.35 15.60 11.37
CA TYR A 77 1.81 16.87 10.88
C TYR A 77 0.35 16.67 10.54
#